data_AF-A0A2G6KMQ7-F1
#
_entry.id   AF-A0A2G6KMQ7-F1
#
_cell.length_a   1.000
_cell.length_b   1.000
_cell.length_c   1.000
_cell.angle_alpha   90.00
_cell.angle_beta   90.00
_cell.angle_gamma   90.00
#
_symmetry.space_group_name_H-M   'P 1'
#
loop_
_entity.id
_entity.type
_entity.pdbx_description
1 polymer ?
#
loop_
_entity_poly.entity_id
_entity_poly.type
_entity_poly.pdbx_seq_one_letter_code
_entity_poly.pdbx_strand_id
1 'polypeptide(L)'
;MYAYTLVYPVAASTAVNAAGEPIVGPIAHNVFGLTYLPKTGQTLKIEYLREEPLMYRIVQPWGDSDKPVAGVYTYGHEVESFAPCNTEAAYWITGHETVLNTLKDASLAKAEQLQAPYQGIYAEVNLALLPAAEDGFAADYDGVVQALEVKKWRKDIPKTCLRAMPEAKPEPAPAAYDEHSSRNSLDWEGIYYGAIPCASCPQIDRWLELKQQGDSTVVELVDIYRGSDELVSELSATARWTEDGGAIVIADNTAAPLRFIVGESALLQYNQGEAPLEQYQLGKMLHYSDGAMDLYTDRSHLLNMQGSGEFKAIVHYKAPAENGARSAQMRVEVDCKQRTYSIAETTAYAGRFASGALLTTDTRKTSHPLTDKTALAAAAS
;
A
#
# COMPACT_ATOMS: atom_id res chain seq x y z
N MET A 1 10.14 -10.22 -9.64
CA MET A 1 8.70 -10.08 -9.40
C MET A 1 8.09 -9.67 -10.73
N TYR A 2 7.18 -10.46 -11.29
CA TYR A 2 6.72 -10.31 -12.66
C TYR A 2 5.59 -9.28 -12.78
N ALA A 3 5.59 -8.52 -13.87
CA ALA A 3 4.47 -7.70 -14.30
C ALA A 3 3.76 -8.36 -15.50
N TYR A 4 2.45 -8.58 -15.40
CA TYR A 4 1.63 -9.03 -16.53
C TYR A 4 0.33 -8.26 -16.62
N THR A 5 -0.16 -8.08 -17.84
CA THR A 5 -1.53 -7.66 -18.10
C THR A 5 -2.43 -8.89 -18.15
N LEU A 6 -3.27 -9.08 -17.14
CA LEU A 6 -4.35 -10.07 -17.19
C LEU A 6 -5.47 -9.53 -18.06
N VAL A 7 -5.72 -10.21 -19.17
CA VAL A 7 -6.80 -9.92 -20.12
C VAL A 7 -7.83 -11.04 -20.00
N TYR A 8 -8.93 -10.82 -19.28
CA TYR A 8 -9.94 -11.86 -19.08
C TYR A 8 -11.33 -11.41 -19.52
N PRO A 9 -12.10 -12.30 -20.17
CA PRO A 9 -13.47 -12.01 -20.56
C PRO A 9 -14.32 -11.89 -19.30
N VAL A 10 -15.08 -10.82 -19.23
CA VAL A 10 -15.93 -10.52 -18.11
C VAL A 10 -17.19 -11.38 -18.17
N ALA A 11 -17.11 -12.61 -17.65
CA ALA A 11 -18.23 -13.54 -17.68
C ALA A 11 -19.31 -13.25 -16.62
N ALA A 12 -19.11 -12.28 -15.72
CA ALA A 12 -19.99 -12.04 -14.58
C ALA A 12 -20.15 -10.56 -14.16
N SER A 13 -19.75 -9.59 -14.98
CA SER A 13 -19.98 -8.18 -14.61
C SER A 13 -21.45 -7.82 -14.73
N THR A 14 -21.99 -7.30 -13.63
CA THR A 14 -23.28 -6.62 -13.59
C THR A 14 -23.15 -5.12 -13.90
N ALA A 15 -21.94 -4.64 -14.20
CA ALA A 15 -21.70 -3.25 -14.53
C ALA A 15 -22.23 -2.94 -15.93
N VAL A 16 -23.01 -1.87 -16.01
CA VAL A 16 -23.56 -1.34 -17.25
C VAL A 16 -22.90 -0.01 -17.61
N ASN A 17 -22.79 0.29 -18.90
CA ASN A 17 -22.36 1.59 -19.40
C ASN A 17 -23.47 2.63 -19.18
N ALA A 18 -23.22 3.89 -19.59
CA ALA A 18 -24.18 4.99 -19.44
C ALA A 18 -25.52 4.76 -20.17
N ALA A 19 -25.58 3.83 -21.13
CA ALA A 19 -26.79 3.45 -21.85
C ALA A 19 -27.53 2.26 -21.19
N GLY A 20 -27.05 1.75 -20.06
CA GLY A 20 -27.61 0.58 -19.38
C GLY A 20 -27.20 -0.75 -20.02
N GLU A 21 -26.23 -0.74 -20.94
CA GLU A 21 -25.76 -1.94 -21.61
C GLU A 21 -24.64 -2.59 -20.80
N PRO A 22 -24.61 -3.92 -20.65
CA PRO A 22 -23.54 -4.62 -19.96
C PRO A 22 -22.18 -4.25 -20.56
N ILE A 23 -21.23 -3.88 -19.69
CA ILE A 23 -19.85 -3.65 -20.11
C ILE A 23 -19.28 -5.01 -20.52
N VAL A 24 -19.20 -5.23 -21.84
CA VAL A 24 -18.63 -6.43 -22.45
C VAL A 24 -17.29 -6.09 -23.10
N GLY A 25 -16.29 -6.87 -22.75
CA GLY A 25 -14.92 -6.71 -23.23
C GLY A 25 -13.94 -7.37 -22.27
N PRO A 26 -12.72 -7.68 -22.70
CA PRO A 26 -11.71 -8.13 -21.77
C PRO A 26 -11.33 -6.99 -20.82
N ILE A 27 -11.37 -7.24 -19.51
CA ILE A 27 -10.70 -6.36 -18.56
C ILE A 27 -9.22 -6.66 -18.66
N ALA A 28 -8.43 -5.62 -18.95
CA ALA A 28 -6.98 -5.63 -18.89
C ALA A 28 -6.55 -5.00 -17.57
N HIS A 29 -6.04 -5.80 -16.63
CA HIS A 29 -5.47 -5.30 -15.38
C HIS A 29 -4.00 -5.64 -15.31
N ASN A 30 -3.17 -4.65 -14.99
CA ASN A 30 -1.76 -4.88 -14.72
C ASN A 30 -1.65 -5.44 -13.30
N VAL A 31 -1.12 -6.65 -13.18
CA VAL A 31 -0.90 -7.32 -11.90
C VAL A 31 0.58 -7.29 -11.59
N PHE A 32 0.89 -6.77 -10.39
CA PHE A 32 2.23 -6.65 -9.85
C PHE A 32 2.38 -7.60 -8.65
N GLY A 33 3.60 -7.90 -8.22
CA GLY A 33 3.78 -8.75 -7.03
C GLY A 33 4.05 -10.24 -7.31
N LEU A 34 4.01 -10.69 -8.56
CA LEU A 34 4.13 -12.12 -8.85
C LEU A 34 5.56 -12.61 -8.62
N THR A 35 5.76 -13.61 -7.78
CA THR A 35 7.07 -14.28 -7.64
C THR A 35 7.26 -15.43 -8.64
N TYR A 36 6.27 -15.70 -9.52
CA TYR A 36 6.29 -16.74 -10.55
C TYR A 36 5.38 -16.41 -11.75
N LEU A 37 5.65 -17.01 -12.92
CA LEU A 37 4.83 -16.94 -14.14
C LEU A 37 3.43 -17.56 -13.91
N PRO A 38 2.31 -16.86 -14.21
CA PRO A 38 0.97 -17.44 -14.16
C PRO A 38 0.82 -18.59 -15.16
N LYS A 39 0.13 -19.65 -14.77
CA LYS A 39 -0.06 -20.83 -15.62
C LYS A 39 -1.33 -20.68 -16.46
N THR A 40 -1.27 -21.07 -17.73
CA THR A 40 -2.45 -21.17 -18.59
C THR A 40 -3.53 -22.04 -17.92
N GLY A 41 -4.73 -21.49 -17.73
CA GLY A 41 -5.86 -22.17 -17.09
C GLY A 41 -6.03 -21.91 -15.58
N GLN A 42 -5.15 -21.12 -14.95
CA GLN A 42 -5.32 -20.71 -13.55
C GLN A 42 -6.56 -19.80 -13.38
N THR A 43 -7.41 -20.11 -12.40
CA THR A 43 -8.55 -19.26 -12.04
C THR A 43 -8.13 -18.25 -10.99
N LEU A 44 -8.32 -16.96 -11.26
CA LEU A 44 -8.03 -15.85 -10.34
C LEU A 44 -9.36 -15.20 -9.96
N LYS A 45 -9.68 -15.17 -8.67
CA LYS A 45 -10.82 -14.41 -8.15
C LYS A 45 -10.32 -13.04 -7.71
N ILE A 46 -10.70 -11.99 -8.44
CA ILE A 46 -10.30 -10.61 -8.16
C ILE A 46 -11.53 -9.90 -7.59
N GLU A 47 -11.49 -9.56 -6.31
CA GLU A 47 -12.48 -8.73 -5.65
C GLU A 47 -11.90 -7.32 -5.53
N TYR A 48 -12.63 -6.30 -5.98
CA TYR A 48 -12.18 -4.92 -5.94
C TYR A 48 -13.32 -3.98 -5.62
N LEU A 49 -13.01 -2.92 -4.87
CA LEU A 49 -13.88 -1.76 -4.71
C LEU A 49 -13.62 -0.82 -5.89
N ARG A 50 -14.68 -0.37 -6.56
CA ARG A 50 -14.59 0.52 -7.75
C ARG A 50 -13.91 1.87 -7.44
N GLU A 51 -13.79 2.20 -6.15
CA GLU A 51 -13.47 3.54 -5.65
C GLU A 51 -12.06 3.65 -5.04
N GLU A 52 -11.27 2.57 -5.03
CA GLU A 52 -9.93 2.54 -4.41
C GLU A 52 -8.81 2.17 -5.39
N PRO A 53 -7.59 2.73 -5.24
CA PRO A 53 -6.42 2.31 -6.00
C PRO A 53 -6.11 0.83 -5.69
N LEU A 54 -6.06 0.01 -6.73
CA LEU A 54 -5.92 -1.44 -6.57
C LEU A 54 -4.48 -1.86 -6.28
N MET A 55 -4.19 -2.18 -5.01
CA MET A 55 -2.98 -2.88 -4.61
C MET A 55 -3.28 -4.38 -4.42
N TYR A 56 -3.01 -5.20 -5.43
CA TYR A 56 -3.03 -6.67 -5.28
C TYR A 56 -1.63 -7.25 -5.34
N ARG A 57 -1.36 -8.23 -4.47
CA ARG A 57 -0.17 -9.07 -4.48
C ARG A 57 -0.60 -10.52 -4.65
N ILE A 58 -0.30 -11.13 -5.80
CA ILE A 58 -0.47 -12.58 -5.96
C ILE A 58 0.74 -13.26 -5.35
N VAL A 59 0.50 -13.90 -4.21
CA VAL A 59 1.50 -14.63 -3.45
C VAL A 59 1.62 -16.08 -3.93
N GLN A 60 2.81 -16.69 -3.80
CA GLN A 60 3.00 -18.10 -4.12
C GLN A 60 2.30 -18.93 -3.04
N PRO A 61 1.21 -19.67 -3.35
CA PRO A 61 0.62 -20.56 -2.38
C PRO A 61 1.68 -21.58 -1.93
N TRP A 62 1.85 -21.70 -0.63
CA TRP A 62 2.77 -22.65 -0.05
C TRP A 62 2.13 -24.03 -0.04
N GLY A 63 2.66 -24.92 -0.90
CA GLY A 63 2.11 -26.25 -1.10
C GLY A 63 1.19 -26.34 -2.32
N ASP A 64 0.17 -27.20 -2.25
CA ASP A 64 -0.86 -27.35 -3.27
C ASP A 64 -1.91 -26.23 -3.05
N SER A 65 -2.16 -25.38 -4.05
CA SER A 65 -2.97 -24.15 -3.90
C SER A 65 -4.38 -24.37 -3.38
N ASP A 66 -4.89 -25.60 -3.50
CA ASP A 66 -6.23 -26.00 -3.07
C ASP A 66 -6.24 -26.70 -1.71
N LYS A 67 -5.10 -26.86 -1.04
CA LYS A 67 -5.00 -27.60 0.23
C LYS A 67 -4.31 -26.76 1.31
N PRO A 68 -4.96 -26.55 2.47
CA PRO A 68 -4.34 -25.86 3.58
C PRO A 68 -3.15 -26.67 4.13
N VAL A 69 -2.11 -25.95 4.55
CA VAL A 69 -0.97 -26.55 5.24
C VAL A 69 -1.36 -26.77 6.69
N ALA A 70 -1.28 -28.01 7.16
CA ALA A 70 -1.46 -28.33 8.57
C ALA A 70 -0.15 -28.06 9.32
N GLY A 71 -0.25 -27.40 10.48
CA GLY A 71 0.92 -27.09 11.29
C GLY A 71 0.58 -26.64 12.71
N VAL A 72 1.63 -26.28 13.43
CA VAL A 72 1.59 -25.73 14.78
C VAL A 72 1.84 -24.23 14.67
N TYR A 73 0.82 -23.44 14.99
CA TYR A 73 0.91 -21.99 15.12
C TYR A 73 1.27 -21.63 16.56
N THR A 74 2.26 -20.76 16.76
CA THR A 74 2.70 -20.32 18.08
C THR A 74 2.88 -18.80 18.11
N TYR A 75 2.26 -18.16 19.10
CA TYR A 75 2.37 -16.72 19.35
C TYR A 75 2.87 -16.43 20.76
N GLY A 76 3.74 -15.42 20.88
CA GLY A 76 4.29 -14.91 22.13
C GLY A 76 5.15 -13.67 21.91
N HIS A 77 5.83 -13.21 22.96
CA HIS A 77 6.77 -12.09 22.85
C HIS A 77 7.86 -12.43 21.84
N GLU A 78 7.98 -11.65 20.77
CA GLU A 78 8.99 -11.83 19.70
C GLU A 78 8.88 -13.15 18.93
N VAL A 79 7.75 -13.85 19.03
CA VAL A 79 7.49 -15.11 18.35
C VAL A 79 6.11 -15.07 17.70
N GLU A 80 6.08 -15.09 16.38
CA GLU A 80 4.88 -15.41 15.61
C GLU A 80 5.27 -16.43 14.53
N SER A 81 5.07 -17.71 14.84
CA SER A 81 5.63 -18.81 14.05
C SER A 81 4.60 -19.84 13.63
N PHE A 82 4.87 -20.47 12.48
CA PHE A 82 4.13 -21.60 11.96
C PHE A 82 5.10 -22.72 11.56
N ALA A 83 4.95 -23.87 12.21
CA ALA A 83 5.73 -25.07 11.92
C ALA A 83 4.84 -26.14 11.27
N PRO A 84 5.03 -26.50 10.00
CA PRO A 84 4.24 -27.55 9.36
C PRO A 84 4.32 -28.87 10.14
N CYS A 85 3.23 -29.63 10.09
CA CYS A 85 3.20 -30.95 10.70
C CYS A 85 4.26 -31.86 10.07
N ASN A 86 4.96 -32.63 10.90
CA ASN A 86 5.95 -33.61 10.47
C ASN A 86 7.18 -33.01 9.75
N THR A 87 7.45 -31.72 9.97
CA THR A 87 8.69 -31.06 9.55
C THR A 87 9.46 -30.53 10.74
N GLU A 88 10.73 -30.21 10.51
CA GLU A 88 11.57 -29.46 11.46
C GLU A 88 11.55 -27.96 11.20
N ALA A 89 11.14 -27.58 9.98
CA ALA A 89 11.13 -26.20 9.55
C ALA A 89 10.13 -25.37 10.36
N ALA A 90 10.55 -24.17 10.75
CA ALA A 90 9.72 -23.17 11.37
C ALA A 90 9.76 -21.90 10.54
N TYR A 91 8.60 -21.35 10.25
CA TYR A 91 8.46 -20.14 9.44
C TYR A 91 7.95 -19.01 10.32
N TRP A 92 8.46 -17.80 10.09
CA TRP A 92 7.81 -16.61 10.60
C TRP A 92 6.50 -16.44 9.85
N ILE A 93 5.38 -16.37 10.57
CA ILE A 93 4.07 -16.22 9.95
C ILE A 93 3.56 -14.79 10.16
N THR A 94 3.11 -14.16 9.08
CA THR A 94 2.48 -12.84 9.08
C THR A 94 1.12 -12.92 8.39
N GLY A 95 0.25 -11.93 8.53
CA GLY A 95 -1.08 -11.96 7.93
C GLY A 95 -1.99 -10.90 8.50
N HIS A 96 -3.14 -10.71 7.85
CA HIS A 96 -4.13 -9.73 8.31
C HIS A 96 -4.69 -10.11 9.69
N GLU A 97 -5.00 -9.12 10.52
CA GLU A 97 -5.50 -9.34 11.88
C GLU A 97 -6.77 -10.21 11.91
N THR A 98 -7.70 -10.01 10.97
CA THR A 98 -8.91 -10.82 10.87
C THR A 98 -8.65 -12.30 10.56
N VAL A 99 -7.46 -12.63 10.03
CA VAL A 99 -7.04 -13.99 9.73
C VAL A 99 -6.33 -14.61 10.94
N LEU A 100 -5.42 -13.86 11.59
CA LEU A 100 -4.52 -14.41 12.61
C LEU A 100 -4.97 -14.20 14.06
N ASN A 101 -5.78 -13.18 14.38
CA ASN A 101 -6.11 -12.85 15.79
C ASN A 101 -6.75 -14.03 16.54
N THR A 102 -7.61 -14.81 15.87
CA THR A 102 -8.19 -16.00 16.49
C THR A 102 -7.14 -17.05 16.89
N LEU A 103 -6.07 -17.20 16.11
CA LEU A 103 -4.96 -18.09 16.44
C LEU A 103 -4.05 -17.50 17.52
N LYS A 104 -3.79 -16.18 17.48
CA LYS A 104 -3.05 -15.43 18.52
C LYS A 104 -3.69 -15.62 19.89
N ASP A 105 -4.98 -15.30 20.00
CA ASP A 105 -5.74 -15.38 21.24
C ASP A 105 -5.76 -16.81 21.79
N ALA A 106 -5.92 -17.80 20.91
CA ALA A 106 -5.93 -19.20 21.32
C ALA A 106 -4.57 -19.71 21.81
N SER A 107 -3.48 -19.27 21.17
CA SER A 107 -2.10 -19.57 21.60
C SER A 107 -1.79 -18.90 22.95
N LEU A 108 -2.16 -17.62 23.12
CA LEU A 108 -1.97 -16.88 24.37
C LEU A 108 -2.78 -17.49 25.52
N ALA A 109 -4.07 -17.75 25.31
CA ALA A 109 -4.93 -18.34 26.33
C ALA A 109 -4.41 -19.72 26.78
N LYS A 110 -3.81 -20.49 25.87
CA LYS A 110 -3.17 -21.76 26.21
C LYS A 110 -1.87 -21.55 27.02
N ALA A 111 -1.07 -20.54 26.67
CA ALA A 111 0.13 -20.16 27.41
C ALA A 111 -0.19 -19.73 28.85
N GLU A 112 -1.23 -18.92 29.03
CA GLU A 112 -1.73 -18.50 30.33
C GLU A 112 -2.26 -19.69 31.14
N GLN A 113 -3.07 -20.55 30.53
CA GLN A 113 -3.65 -21.74 31.18
C GLN A 113 -2.56 -22.69 31.70
N LEU A 114 -1.48 -22.87 30.92
CA LEU A 114 -0.39 -23.78 31.26
C LEU A 114 0.73 -23.10 32.06
N GLN A 115 0.64 -21.79 32.29
CA GLN A 115 1.69 -20.96 32.91
C GLN A 115 3.07 -21.18 32.26
N ALA A 116 3.07 -21.38 30.94
CA ALA A 116 4.26 -21.65 30.15
C ALA A 116 4.21 -20.82 28.86
N PRO A 117 5.27 -20.13 28.46
CA PRO A 117 5.27 -19.31 27.25
C PRO A 117 5.24 -20.18 25.98
N TYR A 118 4.94 -19.55 24.84
CA TYR A 118 5.07 -20.14 23.49
C TYR A 118 4.29 -21.45 23.30
N GLN A 119 3.03 -21.48 23.72
CA GLN A 119 2.19 -22.68 23.60
C GLN A 119 1.52 -22.76 22.23
N GLY A 120 2.04 -23.64 21.38
CA GLY A 120 1.48 -23.86 20.06
C GLY A 120 0.08 -24.47 20.07
N ILE A 121 -0.69 -24.13 19.04
CA ILE A 121 -2.01 -24.70 18.71
C ILE A 121 -1.97 -25.28 17.30
N TYR A 122 -2.87 -26.21 17.00
CA TYR A 122 -2.98 -26.77 15.66
C TYR A 122 -3.78 -25.85 14.74
N ALA A 123 -3.28 -25.61 13.53
CA ALA A 123 -4.01 -24.89 12.49
C ALA A 123 -3.79 -25.52 11.09
N GLU A 124 -4.82 -25.45 10.26
CA GLU A 124 -4.78 -25.71 8.82
C GLU A 124 -4.96 -24.36 8.12
N VAL A 125 -3.90 -23.87 7.49
CA VAL A 125 -3.83 -22.50 6.97
C VAL A 125 -3.46 -22.52 5.50
N ASN A 126 -4.19 -21.74 4.70
CA ASN A 126 -3.76 -21.41 3.35
C ASN A 126 -2.66 -20.35 3.48
N LEU A 127 -1.45 -20.74 3.11
CA LEU A 127 -0.26 -19.94 3.31
C LEU A 127 0.33 -19.51 1.99
N ALA A 128 1.14 -18.47 2.05
CA ALA A 128 1.87 -17.94 0.93
C ALA A 128 3.34 -17.73 1.28
N LEU A 129 4.26 -18.18 0.43
CA LEU A 129 5.69 -17.98 0.67
C LEU A 129 6.08 -16.53 0.35
N LEU A 130 6.77 -15.87 1.28
CA LEU A 130 7.34 -14.54 1.12
C LEU A 130 8.87 -14.63 0.98
N PRO A 131 9.54 -13.59 0.43
CA PRO A 131 10.99 -13.48 0.49
C PRO A 131 11.51 -13.66 1.91
N ALA A 132 12.68 -14.28 2.06
CA ALA A 132 13.31 -14.43 3.35
C ALA A 132 13.59 -13.06 3.99
N ALA A 133 13.47 -12.98 5.32
CA ALA A 133 13.87 -11.80 6.05
C ALA A 133 15.41 -11.74 6.16
N GLU A 134 15.99 -10.56 5.92
CA GLU A 134 17.42 -10.29 6.06
C GLU A 134 17.77 -9.73 7.45
N ASP A 135 16.78 -9.22 8.18
CA ASP A 135 16.90 -8.62 9.51
C ASP A 135 15.67 -8.95 10.41
N GLY A 136 15.79 -8.62 11.71
CA GLY A 136 14.73 -8.83 12.70
C GLY A 136 14.51 -10.29 13.12
N PHE A 137 13.51 -10.55 13.97
CA PHE A 137 13.22 -11.90 14.48
C PHE A 137 12.90 -12.91 13.39
N ALA A 138 12.32 -12.44 12.27
CA ALA A 138 11.97 -13.29 11.13
C ALA A 138 13.19 -13.87 10.41
N ALA A 139 14.38 -13.25 10.54
CA ALA A 139 15.61 -13.71 9.90
C ALA A 139 16.14 -15.03 10.49
N ASP A 140 15.75 -15.36 11.72
CA ASP A 140 16.16 -16.59 12.41
C ASP A 140 15.30 -17.82 12.02
N TYR A 141 14.30 -17.64 11.15
CA TYR A 141 13.37 -18.68 10.72
C TYR A 141 13.74 -19.25 9.34
N ASP A 142 13.19 -20.41 8.99
CA ASP A 142 13.46 -21.07 7.71
C ASP A 142 12.90 -20.33 6.49
N GLY A 143 12.00 -19.39 6.73
CA GLY A 143 11.45 -18.47 5.76
C GLY A 143 10.30 -17.66 6.38
N VAL A 144 9.72 -16.79 5.56
CA VAL A 144 8.55 -16.00 5.94
C VAL A 144 7.35 -16.47 5.14
N VAL A 145 6.21 -16.63 5.81
CA VAL A 145 4.95 -17.04 5.19
C VAL A 145 3.81 -16.10 5.57
N GLN A 146 2.92 -15.83 4.62
CA GLN A 146 1.70 -15.07 4.86
C GLN A 146 0.49 -16.00 5.04
N ALA A 147 -0.26 -15.84 6.12
CA ALA A 147 -1.58 -16.41 6.30
C ALA A 147 -2.60 -15.68 5.42
N LEU A 148 -3.19 -16.41 4.49
CA LEU A 148 -4.27 -15.92 3.62
C LEU A 148 -5.63 -16.26 4.21
N GLU A 149 -5.77 -17.47 4.75
CA GLU A 149 -7.02 -17.95 5.31
C GLU A 149 -6.77 -19.09 6.30
N VAL A 150 -7.45 -19.06 7.44
CA VAL A 150 -7.45 -20.18 8.39
C VAL A 150 -8.66 -21.07 8.09
N LYS A 151 -8.41 -22.29 7.60
CA LYS A 151 -9.49 -23.26 7.31
C LYS A 151 -10.02 -23.90 8.58
N LYS A 152 -9.12 -24.22 9.51
CA LYS A 152 -9.46 -24.93 10.74
C LYS A 152 -8.38 -24.74 11.78
N TRP A 153 -8.76 -24.73 13.06
CA TRP A 153 -7.79 -24.79 14.15
C TRP A 153 -8.37 -25.50 15.39
N ARG A 154 -7.48 -25.92 16.31
CA ARG A 154 -7.85 -26.45 17.63
C ARG A 154 -6.72 -26.25 18.64
N LYS A 155 -7.07 -26.16 19.93
CA LYS A 155 -6.10 -25.96 21.03
C LYS A 155 -5.08 -27.10 21.15
N ASP A 156 -5.51 -28.34 20.89
CA ASP A 156 -4.67 -29.54 21.06
C ASP A 156 -3.91 -29.89 19.79
N ILE A 157 -2.60 -30.15 19.94
CA ILE A 157 -1.75 -30.60 18.84
C ILE A 157 -1.93 -32.12 18.67
N PRO A 158 -2.37 -32.60 17.51
CA PRO A 158 -2.56 -34.03 17.24
C PRO A 158 -1.24 -34.78 17.25
N LYS A 159 -1.27 -36.06 17.62
CA LYS A 159 -0.10 -36.94 17.50
C LYS A 159 0.42 -37.08 16.06
N THR A 160 -0.44 -36.86 15.06
CA THR A 160 -0.10 -36.85 13.63
C THR A 160 0.54 -35.54 13.16
N CYS A 161 0.78 -34.60 14.08
CA CYS A 161 1.36 -33.29 13.86
C CYS A 161 2.43 -33.01 14.93
N LEU A 162 3.34 -33.97 15.13
CA LEU A 162 4.46 -33.83 16.05
C LEU A 162 5.74 -33.60 15.26
N ARG A 163 6.61 -32.74 15.79
CA ARG A 163 7.86 -32.26 15.20
C ARG A 163 8.86 -33.41 15.02
N ALA A 164 9.52 -33.52 13.86
CA ALA A 164 10.68 -34.40 13.68
C ALA A 164 11.95 -33.78 14.33
N MET A 165 13.01 -34.58 14.57
CA MET A 165 14.26 -34.17 15.24
C MET A 165 15.38 -33.87 14.22
N PRO A 166 16.23 -32.85 14.46
CA PRO A 166 16.93 -32.07 13.43
C PRO A 166 17.90 -32.86 12.53
N GLU A 167 17.80 -32.73 11.20
CA GLU A 167 18.89 -32.91 10.24
C GLU A 167 19.02 -31.72 9.24
N ALA A 168 20.24 -31.47 8.76
CA ALA A 168 20.69 -30.21 8.14
C ALA A 168 20.14 -29.91 6.73
N LYS A 169 19.97 -28.60 6.48
CA LYS A 169 19.25 -27.89 5.39
C LYS A 169 19.94 -27.92 4.01
N PRO A 170 19.21 -28.07 2.88
CA PRO A 170 19.69 -27.67 1.56
C PRO A 170 19.36 -26.19 1.27
N GLU A 171 20.30 -25.51 0.62
CA GLU A 171 20.30 -24.10 0.23
C GLU A 171 19.38 -23.85 -1.00
N PRO A 172 18.56 -22.78 -1.02
CA PRO A 172 17.70 -22.47 -2.16
C PRO A 172 18.49 -21.91 -3.35
N ALA A 173 18.07 -22.30 -4.56
CA ALA A 173 18.69 -21.88 -5.82
C ALA A 173 18.42 -20.40 -6.16
N PRO A 174 19.33 -19.71 -6.89
CA PRO A 174 19.17 -18.30 -7.22
C PRO A 174 18.00 -18.05 -8.19
N ALA A 175 17.24 -17.00 -7.93
CA ALA A 175 16.18 -16.54 -8.82
C ALA A 175 16.77 -15.91 -10.09
N ALA A 176 16.20 -16.23 -11.25
CA ALA A 176 16.54 -15.58 -12.51
C ALA A 176 15.95 -14.16 -12.56
N TYR A 177 16.76 -13.19 -12.99
CA TYR A 177 16.37 -11.80 -13.18
C TYR A 177 15.45 -11.66 -14.40
N ASP A 178 14.32 -10.98 -14.21
CA ASP A 178 13.35 -10.67 -15.26
C ASP A 178 13.40 -9.18 -15.61
N GLU A 179 13.35 -8.85 -16.90
CA GLU A 179 13.37 -7.49 -17.43
C GLU A 179 12.04 -6.74 -17.21
N HIS A 180 10.96 -7.42 -16.81
CA HIS A 180 9.61 -6.86 -16.61
C HIS A 180 9.24 -6.66 -15.13
N SER A 181 9.79 -5.62 -14.50
CA SER A 181 9.51 -5.23 -13.10
C SER A 181 8.72 -3.92 -12.97
N SER A 182 8.21 -3.60 -11.76
CA SER A 182 7.53 -2.31 -11.48
C SER A 182 8.40 -1.12 -11.91
N ARG A 183 9.71 -1.19 -11.63
CA ARG A 183 10.70 -0.19 -12.06
C ARG A 183 10.62 0.15 -13.54
N ASN A 184 10.43 -0.87 -14.38
CA ASN A 184 10.51 -0.74 -15.84
C ASN A 184 9.13 -0.60 -16.51
N SER A 185 8.05 -0.94 -15.80
CA SER A 185 6.71 -1.07 -16.39
C SER A 185 5.73 0.03 -15.95
N LEU A 186 5.96 0.65 -14.79
CA LEU A 186 5.05 1.64 -14.22
C LEU A 186 5.51 3.07 -14.50
N ASP A 187 4.53 3.96 -14.67
CA ASP A 187 4.72 5.40 -14.48
C ASP A 187 4.74 5.70 -12.98
N TRP A 188 5.85 5.36 -12.32
CA TRP A 188 6.01 5.50 -10.87
C TRP A 188 6.55 6.88 -10.45
N GLU A 189 7.10 7.69 -11.35
CA GLU A 189 7.59 9.03 -11.02
C GLU A 189 6.42 9.94 -10.63
N GLY A 190 6.54 10.66 -9.52
CA GLY A 190 5.50 11.58 -9.05
C GLY A 190 5.47 11.75 -7.54
N ILE A 191 4.43 12.45 -7.08
CA ILE A 191 4.21 12.78 -5.68
C ILE A 191 3.10 11.90 -5.14
N TYR A 192 3.36 11.25 -4.02
CA TYR A 192 2.45 10.35 -3.34
C TYR A 192 2.04 10.93 -1.99
N TYR A 193 0.79 10.73 -1.60
CA TYR A 193 0.25 11.20 -0.32
C TYR A 193 -0.54 10.10 0.39
N GLY A 194 -0.40 10.05 1.72
CA GLY A 194 -1.26 9.26 2.57
C GLY A 194 -1.30 9.80 4.00
N ALA A 195 -2.47 9.66 4.63
CA ALA A 195 -2.66 9.90 6.05
C ALA A 195 -2.42 8.59 6.81
N ILE A 196 -1.22 8.43 7.37
CA ILE A 196 -0.80 7.17 8.01
C ILE A 196 -0.98 7.23 9.53
N PRO A 197 -1.21 6.08 10.21
CA PRO A 197 -1.36 6.02 11.66
C PRO A 197 -0.16 6.61 12.42
N CYS A 198 -0.44 7.25 13.54
CA CYS A 198 0.54 7.86 14.42
C CYS A 198 0.33 7.38 15.86
N ALA A 199 1.43 7.03 16.55
CA ALA A 199 1.35 6.45 17.89
C ALA A 199 0.86 7.45 18.96
N SER A 200 1.15 8.75 18.77
CA SER A 200 0.92 9.80 19.78
C SER A 200 0.31 11.08 19.19
N CYS A 201 -0.18 11.02 17.95
CA CYS A 201 -0.84 12.12 17.27
C CYS A 201 -2.03 11.59 16.45
N PRO A 202 -2.99 12.43 16.04
CA PRO A 202 -4.10 12.03 15.19
C PRO A 202 -3.69 11.19 13.96
N GLN A 203 -2.70 11.66 13.20
CA GLN A 203 -2.13 10.99 12.03
C GLN A 203 -0.85 11.72 11.58
N ILE A 204 -0.07 11.06 10.71
CA ILE A 204 1.01 11.68 9.96
C ILE A 204 0.55 11.83 8.50
N ASP A 205 0.54 13.07 8.02
CA ASP A 205 0.38 13.36 6.60
C ASP A 205 1.75 13.20 5.92
N ARG A 206 1.93 12.09 5.21
CA ARG A 206 3.18 11.76 4.52
C ARG A 206 3.08 12.14 3.05
N TRP A 207 4.01 12.96 2.60
CA TRP A 207 4.23 13.29 1.20
C TRP A 207 5.55 12.70 0.74
N LEU A 208 5.54 11.98 -0.38
CA LEU A 208 6.71 11.30 -0.92
C LEU A 208 6.83 11.57 -2.41
N GLU A 209 7.83 12.34 -2.82
CA GLU A 209 8.19 12.54 -4.23
C GLU A 209 9.23 11.52 -4.65
N LEU A 210 8.97 10.82 -5.76
CA LEU A 210 9.91 9.94 -6.44
C LEU A 210 10.23 10.49 -7.82
N LYS A 211 11.53 10.62 -8.13
CA LYS A 211 11.99 11.13 -9.42
C LYS A 211 13.19 10.35 -9.94
N GLN A 212 13.20 10.03 -11.24
CA GLN A 212 14.38 9.47 -11.87
C GLN A 212 15.42 10.57 -12.14
N GLN A 213 16.65 10.37 -11.69
CA GLN A 213 17.77 11.26 -11.98
C GLN A 213 19.00 10.44 -12.38
N GLY A 214 19.22 10.33 -13.70
CA GLY A 214 20.24 9.43 -14.25
C GLY A 214 19.88 7.98 -13.96
N ASP A 215 20.78 7.22 -13.34
CA ASP A 215 20.53 5.83 -12.94
C ASP A 215 19.92 5.70 -11.52
N SER A 216 19.81 6.82 -10.80
CA SER A 216 19.35 6.87 -9.41
C SER A 216 17.90 7.34 -9.31
N THR A 217 17.17 6.81 -8.33
CA THR A 217 15.88 7.36 -7.91
C THR A 217 16.10 8.32 -6.75
N VAL A 218 15.76 9.59 -6.93
CA VAL A 218 15.82 10.62 -5.90
C VAL A 218 14.47 10.69 -5.19
N VAL A 219 14.55 10.91 -3.89
CA VAL A 219 13.40 10.94 -3.00
C VAL A 219 13.38 12.20 -2.16
N GLU A 220 12.23 12.87 -2.14
CA GLU A 220 11.92 13.88 -1.13
C GLU A 220 10.71 13.41 -0.30
N LEU A 221 10.90 13.27 1.01
CA LEU A 221 9.86 12.87 1.95
C LEU A 221 9.60 14.00 2.93
N VAL A 222 8.32 14.30 3.14
CA VAL A 222 7.84 15.29 4.11
C VAL A 222 6.78 14.64 5.00
N ASP A 223 7.00 14.68 6.32
CA ASP A 223 6.02 14.24 7.31
C ASP A 223 5.47 15.43 8.11
N ILE A 224 4.15 15.54 8.15
CA ILE A 224 3.42 16.54 8.94
C ILE A 224 2.62 15.81 10.02
N TYR A 225 2.93 16.07 11.28
CA TYR A 225 2.26 15.43 12.41
C TYR A 225 1.03 16.27 12.77
N ARG A 226 -0.15 15.75 12.46
CA ARG A 226 -1.41 16.47 12.71
C ARG A 226 -1.63 16.64 14.21
N GLY A 227 -2.20 17.78 14.61
CA GLY A 227 -2.42 18.15 16.01
C GLY A 227 -1.41 19.19 16.54
N SER A 228 -0.13 19.08 16.17
CA SER A 228 0.80 20.23 16.23
C SER A 228 0.81 21.00 14.91
N ASP A 229 0.48 20.32 13.80
CA ASP A 229 0.60 20.82 12.43
C ASP A 229 2.00 21.35 12.12
N GLU A 230 3.00 20.92 12.89
CA GLU A 230 4.40 21.23 12.65
C GLU A 230 4.95 20.32 11.55
N LEU A 231 5.77 20.91 10.69
CA LEU A 231 6.65 20.17 9.81
C LEU A 231 7.75 19.55 10.69
N VAL A 232 7.74 18.22 10.82
CA VAL A 232 8.63 17.52 11.76
C VAL A 232 9.83 16.90 11.05
N SER A 233 9.67 16.47 9.79
CA SER A 233 10.76 15.81 9.06
C SER A 233 10.74 16.18 7.57
N GLU A 234 11.93 16.52 7.06
CA GLU A 234 12.23 16.58 5.63
C GLU A 234 13.44 15.69 5.36
N LEU A 235 13.25 14.68 4.51
CA LEU A 235 14.31 13.76 4.09
C LEU A 235 14.51 13.90 2.58
N SER A 236 15.72 14.31 2.19
CA SER A 236 16.19 14.21 0.80
C SER A 236 17.21 13.06 0.73
N ALA A 237 16.90 12.03 -0.04
CA ALA A 237 17.71 10.82 -0.12
C ALA A 237 17.71 10.23 -1.53
N THR A 238 18.58 9.24 -1.75
CA THR A 238 18.47 8.34 -2.90
C THR A 238 17.85 7.03 -2.45
N ALA A 239 16.93 6.51 -3.26
CA ALA A 239 16.38 5.17 -3.08
C ALA A 239 17.11 4.16 -3.96
N ARG A 240 17.29 2.96 -3.42
CA ARG A 240 17.66 1.79 -4.20
C ARG A 240 16.40 1.00 -4.53
N TRP A 241 16.35 0.44 -5.73
CA TRP A 241 15.36 -0.60 -6.03
C TRP A 241 15.83 -1.91 -5.40
N THR A 242 14.86 -2.69 -4.96
CA THR A 242 15.05 -4.12 -4.67
C THR A 242 15.46 -4.85 -5.95
N GLU A 243 16.15 -5.97 -5.78
CA GLU A 243 16.73 -6.73 -6.88
C GLU A 243 15.67 -7.20 -7.90
N ASP A 244 14.47 -7.47 -7.42
CA ASP A 244 13.32 -7.88 -8.23
C ASP A 244 12.56 -6.72 -8.89
N GLY A 245 12.99 -5.48 -8.62
CA GLY A 245 12.42 -4.23 -9.13
C GLY A 245 11.00 -3.92 -8.66
N GLY A 246 10.50 -4.57 -7.60
CA GLY A 246 9.12 -4.41 -7.11
C GLY A 246 8.95 -3.39 -5.98
N ALA A 247 10.04 -3.05 -5.29
CA ALA A 247 10.02 -2.13 -4.16
C ALA A 247 11.22 -1.18 -4.16
N ILE A 248 11.05 -0.01 -3.57
CA ILE A 248 12.13 0.93 -3.28
C ILE A 248 12.50 0.89 -1.81
N VAL A 249 13.79 1.10 -1.52
CA VAL A 249 14.34 1.17 -0.18
C VAL A 249 15.08 2.50 -0.04
N ILE A 250 14.63 3.32 0.90
CA ILE A 250 15.26 4.58 1.27
C ILE A 250 16.08 4.28 2.52
N ALA A 251 17.40 4.42 2.41
CA ALA A 251 18.27 4.27 3.55
C ALA A 251 18.06 5.45 4.51
N ASP A 252 17.85 5.13 5.78
CA ASP A 252 17.96 6.09 6.87
C ASP A 252 19.17 5.68 7.72
N ASN A 253 20.11 6.59 7.94
CA ASN A 253 21.31 6.32 8.72
C ASN A 253 21.05 6.38 10.24
N THR A 254 19.86 6.80 10.65
CA THR A 254 19.47 7.06 12.03
C THR A 254 18.29 6.19 12.50
N ALA A 255 17.61 5.52 11.57
CA ALA A 255 16.46 4.66 11.84
C ALA A 255 16.45 3.43 10.91
N ALA A 256 15.44 2.56 11.07
CA ALA A 256 15.20 1.49 10.12
C ALA A 256 14.91 2.08 8.72
N PRO A 257 15.41 1.47 7.63
CA PRO A 257 15.18 1.99 6.30
C PRO A 257 13.70 1.91 5.92
N LEU A 258 13.20 2.97 5.28
CA LEU A 258 11.83 2.99 4.76
C LEU A 258 11.75 2.17 3.48
N ARG A 259 10.77 1.27 3.42
CA ARG A 259 10.55 0.39 2.27
C ARG A 259 9.14 0.61 1.73
N PHE A 260 9.02 0.73 0.42
CA PHE A 260 7.74 0.91 -0.26
C PHE A 260 7.61 -0.08 -1.42
N ILE A 261 6.56 -0.89 -1.41
CA ILE A 261 6.14 -1.65 -2.59
C ILE A 261 5.59 -0.65 -3.61
N VAL A 262 6.05 -0.74 -4.86
CA VAL A 262 5.64 0.16 -5.94
C VAL A 262 4.55 -0.52 -6.77
N GLY A 263 3.34 0.02 -6.67
CA GLY A 263 2.18 -0.40 -7.46
C GLY A 263 1.68 0.71 -8.38
N GLU A 264 0.65 0.40 -9.17
CA GLU A 264 0.07 1.36 -10.11
C GLU A 264 -0.58 2.52 -9.36
N SER A 265 -0.02 3.72 -9.53
CA SER A 265 -0.49 4.94 -8.86
C SER A 265 -0.54 4.85 -7.33
N ALA A 266 0.24 3.96 -6.71
CA ALA A 266 0.28 3.81 -5.26
C ALA A 266 1.62 3.26 -4.77
N LEU A 267 1.98 3.66 -3.55
CA LEU A 267 3.08 3.11 -2.77
C LEU A 267 2.52 2.50 -1.50
N LEU A 268 3.03 1.35 -1.08
CA LEU A 268 2.61 0.73 0.17
C LEU A 268 3.82 0.52 1.07
N GLN A 269 3.88 1.26 2.17
CA GLN A 269 4.96 1.12 3.12
C GLN A 269 4.86 -0.23 3.83
N TYR A 270 6.00 -0.87 4.05
CA TYR A 270 6.06 -2.13 4.79
C TYR A 270 7.37 -2.25 5.58
N ASN A 271 7.35 -3.09 6.60
CA ASN A 271 8.58 -3.58 7.24
C ASN A 271 8.89 -4.98 6.70
N GLN A 272 10.17 -5.29 6.59
CA GLN A 272 10.59 -6.61 6.15
C GLN A 272 10.10 -7.68 7.16
N GLY A 273 9.55 -8.80 6.66
CA GLY A 273 8.95 -9.84 7.50
C GLY A 273 7.50 -9.55 7.95
N GLU A 274 6.97 -8.37 7.68
CA GLU A 274 5.58 -8.01 7.99
C GLU A 274 4.70 -7.97 6.74
N ALA A 275 3.44 -8.39 6.87
CA ALA A 275 2.45 -8.15 5.84
C ALA A 275 2.23 -6.63 5.74
N PRO A 276 2.23 -6.08 4.52
CA PRO A 276 1.92 -4.66 4.35
C PRO A 276 0.49 -4.39 4.79
N LEU A 277 0.26 -3.25 5.44
CA LEU A 277 -1.07 -2.84 5.92
C LEU A 277 -1.55 -1.64 5.12
N GLU A 278 -2.80 -1.71 4.66
CA GLU A 278 -3.44 -0.72 3.79
C GLU A 278 -3.41 0.70 4.36
N GLN A 279 -3.49 0.85 5.68
CA GLN A 279 -3.38 2.13 6.38
C GLN A 279 -2.03 2.85 6.17
N TYR A 280 -1.03 2.20 5.57
CA TYR A 280 0.24 2.82 5.17
C TYR A 280 0.38 2.98 3.64
N GLN A 281 -0.73 2.95 2.92
CA GLN A 281 -0.77 3.24 1.49
C GLN A 281 -0.65 4.75 1.24
N LEU A 282 0.14 5.12 0.25
CA LEU A 282 0.24 6.46 -0.32
C LEU A 282 -0.30 6.41 -1.76
N GLY A 283 -1.29 7.23 -2.09
CA GLY A 283 -1.83 7.36 -3.45
C GLY A 283 -1.04 8.38 -4.26
N LYS A 284 -0.80 8.11 -5.55
CA LYS A 284 -0.18 9.06 -6.48
C LYS A 284 -1.13 10.23 -6.70
N MET A 285 -0.68 11.43 -6.34
CA MET A 285 -1.41 12.67 -6.51
C MET A 285 -1.34 13.13 -7.96
N LEU A 286 -2.44 13.67 -8.46
CA LEU A 286 -2.41 14.45 -9.69
C LEU A 286 -1.75 15.79 -9.39
N HIS A 287 -0.78 16.17 -10.21
CA HIS A 287 -0.02 17.40 -10.07
C HIS A 287 -0.25 18.28 -11.29
N TYR A 288 -0.68 19.51 -11.04
CA TYR A 288 -0.86 20.57 -12.04
C TYR A 288 -0.02 21.78 -11.62
N SER A 289 0.64 22.44 -12.58
CA SER A 289 1.52 23.56 -12.29
C SER A 289 1.26 24.71 -13.26
N ASP A 290 1.23 25.94 -12.75
CA ASP A 290 1.21 27.16 -13.55
C ASP A 290 2.21 28.20 -13.03
N GLY A 291 2.20 29.43 -13.54
CA GLY A 291 3.15 30.47 -13.09
C GLY A 291 2.99 30.90 -11.62
N ALA A 292 1.85 30.63 -11.00
CA ALA A 292 1.52 31.07 -9.65
C ALA A 292 1.65 29.95 -8.62
N MET A 293 1.32 28.71 -8.98
CA MET A 293 1.20 27.63 -8.00
C MET A 293 1.42 26.23 -8.58
N ASP A 294 1.73 25.32 -7.68
CA ASP A 294 1.61 23.87 -7.85
C ASP A 294 0.36 23.40 -7.11
N LEU A 295 -0.45 22.58 -7.76
CA LEU A 295 -1.71 22.05 -7.24
C LEU A 295 -1.67 20.53 -7.25
N TYR A 296 -2.04 19.95 -6.11
CA TYR A 296 -2.10 18.52 -5.87
C TYR A 296 -3.53 18.13 -5.51
N THR A 297 -4.05 17.09 -6.17
CA THR A 297 -5.37 16.53 -5.84
C THR A 297 -5.41 15.03 -6.09
N ASP A 298 -6.25 14.33 -5.33
CA ASP A 298 -6.40 12.87 -5.45
C ASP A 298 -7.19 12.50 -6.71
N ARG A 299 -6.92 11.33 -7.31
CA ARG A 299 -7.53 10.90 -8.58
C ARG A 299 -9.04 10.60 -8.48
N SER A 300 -9.57 10.35 -7.28
CA SER A 300 -11.00 10.02 -7.08
C SER A 300 -11.95 11.10 -7.60
N HIS A 301 -11.53 12.37 -7.66
CA HIS A 301 -12.40 13.42 -8.18
C HIS A 301 -12.73 13.28 -9.68
N LEU A 302 -11.89 12.57 -10.45
CA LEU A 302 -12.14 12.30 -11.86
C LEU A 302 -13.17 11.17 -12.08
N LEU A 303 -13.54 10.46 -11.01
CA LEU A 303 -14.48 9.34 -11.07
C LEU A 303 -15.91 9.85 -10.85
N ASN A 304 -16.82 9.50 -11.75
CA ASN A 304 -18.29 9.70 -11.64
C ASN A 304 -18.84 11.15 -11.65
N MET A 305 -18.14 12.14 -12.20
CA MET A 305 -18.71 13.48 -12.36
C MET A 305 -19.78 13.55 -13.48
N GLN A 306 -21.05 13.33 -13.14
CA GLN A 306 -22.19 13.64 -14.01
C GLN A 306 -22.85 14.95 -13.57
N GLY A 307 -22.50 16.04 -14.24
CA GLY A 307 -23.15 17.35 -14.07
C GLY A 307 -22.43 18.30 -13.13
N SER A 308 -22.12 17.87 -11.90
CA SER A 308 -21.33 18.65 -10.94
C SER A 308 -20.48 17.74 -10.05
N GLY A 309 -19.35 18.24 -9.55
CA GLY A 309 -18.49 17.52 -8.62
C GLY A 309 -17.78 18.46 -7.66
N GLU A 310 -17.18 17.90 -6.61
CA GLU A 310 -16.37 18.63 -5.64
C GLU A 310 -15.06 17.87 -5.41
N PHE A 311 -13.95 18.60 -5.28
CA PHE A 311 -12.68 18.02 -4.88
C PHE A 311 -11.89 18.91 -3.95
N LYS A 312 -11.00 18.27 -3.18
CA LYS A 312 -10.01 18.95 -2.35
C LYS A 312 -8.71 19.07 -3.14
N ALA A 313 -8.13 20.26 -3.09
CA ALA A 313 -6.83 20.56 -3.67
C ALA A 313 -5.90 21.10 -2.60
N ILE A 314 -4.66 20.62 -2.60
CA ILE A 314 -3.55 21.19 -1.83
C ILE A 314 -2.71 22.01 -2.78
N VAL A 315 -2.49 23.27 -2.45
CA VAL A 315 -1.79 24.24 -3.32
C VAL A 315 -0.52 24.69 -2.64
N HIS A 316 0.58 24.77 -3.39
CA HIS A 316 1.82 25.45 -3.02
C HIS A 316 1.98 26.68 -3.89
N TYR A 317 2.16 27.84 -3.27
CA TYR A 317 2.39 29.08 -4.01
C TYR A 317 3.87 29.22 -4.36
N LYS A 318 4.17 29.56 -5.63
CA LYS A 318 5.55 29.78 -6.10
C LYS A 318 6.18 31.04 -5.51
N ALA A 319 5.35 32.00 -5.12
CA ALA A 319 5.71 33.13 -4.29
C ALA A 319 4.70 33.23 -3.14
N PRO A 320 5.11 33.65 -1.92
CA PRO A 320 4.17 33.84 -0.82
C PRO A 320 2.99 34.73 -1.24
N ALA A 321 1.78 34.32 -0.89
CA ALA A 321 0.58 35.13 -1.10
C ALA A 321 0.66 36.43 -0.27
N GLU A 322 -0.18 37.41 -0.56
CA GLU A 322 -0.17 38.72 0.13
C GLU A 322 -0.30 38.61 1.66
N ASN A 323 -1.01 37.59 2.15
CA ASN A 323 -1.16 37.28 3.57
C ASN A 323 0.00 36.45 4.17
N GLY A 324 1.07 36.21 3.41
CA GLY A 324 2.22 35.40 3.78
C GLY A 324 2.04 33.90 3.61
N ALA A 325 0.91 33.43 3.06
CA ALA A 325 0.67 32.00 2.88
C ALA A 325 1.62 31.37 1.87
N ARG A 326 2.14 30.19 2.22
CA ARG A 326 2.97 29.36 1.34
C ARG A 326 2.20 28.19 0.74
N SER A 327 1.14 27.75 1.42
CA SER A 327 0.23 26.74 0.89
C SER A 327 -1.21 27.01 1.28
N ALA A 328 -2.14 26.32 0.63
CA ALA A 328 -3.55 26.35 0.97
C ALA A 328 -4.21 25.00 0.72
N GLN A 329 -5.26 24.70 1.49
CA GLN A 329 -6.26 23.69 1.14
C GLN A 329 -7.45 24.41 0.51
N MET A 330 -7.84 23.98 -0.68
CA MET A 330 -8.98 24.53 -1.41
C MET A 330 -10.05 23.46 -1.59
N ARG A 331 -11.31 23.84 -1.39
CA ARG A 331 -12.47 23.04 -1.78
C ARG A 331 -13.03 23.61 -3.07
N VAL A 332 -12.92 22.84 -4.14
CA VAL A 332 -13.28 23.26 -5.49
C VAL A 332 -14.55 22.55 -5.91
N GLU A 333 -15.56 23.32 -6.30
CA GLU A 333 -16.80 22.83 -6.88
C GLU A 333 -16.79 23.06 -8.39
N VAL A 334 -17.10 22.03 -9.16
CA VAL A 334 -17.14 22.08 -10.63
C VAL A 334 -18.56 21.90 -11.11
N ASP A 335 -18.99 22.75 -12.04
CA ASP A 335 -20.23 22.62 -12.79
C ASP A 335 -19.90 22.32 -14.26
N CYS A 336 -20.04 21.06 -14.64
CA CYS A 336 -19.74 20.58 -15.99
C CYS A 336 -20.73 21.12 -17.03
N LYS A 337 -21.98 21.41 -16.63
CA LYS A 337 -23.02 21.93 -17.54
C LYS A 337 -22.74 23.38 -17.92
N GLN A 338 -22.40 24.19 -16.93
CA GLN A 338 -22.03 25.59 -17.12
C GLN A 338 -20.58 25.77 -17.60
N ARG A 339 -19.79 24.70 -17.55
CA ARG A 339 -18.35 24.71 -17.84
C ARG A 339 -17.61 25.71 -16.97
N THR A 340 -17.91 25.69 -15.68
CA THR A 340 -17.31 26.58 -14.68
C THR A 340 -16.83 25.80 -13.47
N TYR A 341 -15.87 26.34 -12.75
CA TYR A 341 -15.53 25.90 -11.41
C TYR A 341 -15.61 27.07 -10.43
N SER A 342 -15.67 26.78 -9.15
CA SER A 342 -15.65 27.77 -8.10
C SER A 342 -14.90 27.26 -6.88
N ILE A 343 -14.18 28.15 -6.23
CA ILE A 343 -13.49 27.82 -4.98
C ILE A 343 -14.49 28.12 -3.86
N ALA A 344 -15.04 27.07 -3.24
CA ALA A 344 -16.02 27.18 -2.16
C ALA A 344 -15.38 27.58 -0.83
N GLU A 345 -14.12 27.17 -0.63
CA GLU A 345 -13.34 27.49 0.56
C GLU A 345 -11.84 27.46 0.23
N THR A 346 -11.09 28.40 0.80
CA THR A 346 -9.62 28.40 0.82
C THR A 346 -9.14 28.58 2.25
N THR A 347 -8.47 27.57 2.79
CA THR A 347 -7.79 27.66 4.08
C THR A 347 -6.29 27.78 3.83
N ALA A 348 -5.69 28.90 4.25
CA ALA A 348 -4.32 29.26 3.94
C ALA A 348 -3.38 29.02 5.12
N TYR A 349 -2.17 28.54 4.83
CA TYR A 349 -1.20 28.11 5.82
C TYR A 349 0.19 28.70 5.58
N ALA A 350 0.94 28.90 6.67
CA ALA A 350 2.30 29.44 6.63
C ALA A 350 3.35 28.44 6.11
N GLY A 351 3.11 27.14 6.25
CA GLY A 351 4.01 26.05 5.81
C GLY A 351 3.67 25.52 4.42
N ARG A 352 4.33 24.42 4.03
CA ARG A 352 4.05 23.67 2.79
C ARG A 352 2.92 22.67 3.02
N PHE A 353 2.28 22.20 1.97
CA PHE A 353 1.28 21.11 2.01
C PHE A 353 0.16 21.29 3.07
N ALA A 354 -0.36 22.50 3.22
CA ALA A 354 -1.37 22.84 4.22
C ALA A 354 -0.93 22.48 5.66
N SER A 355 0.30 22.87 6.01
CA SER A 355 0.90 22.71 7.35
C SER A 355 1.32 24.05 7.96
N GLY A 356 1.64 24.02 9.25
CA GLY A 356 2.02 25.19 10.03
C GLY A 356 0.81 26.03 10.44
N ALA A 357 1.08 27.26 10.88
CA ALA A 357 0.04 28.16 11.36
C ALA A 357 -1.04 28.42 10.30
N LEU A 358 -2.30 28.26 10.71
CA LEU A 358 -3.46 28.70 9.93
C LEU A 358 -3.47 30.24 9.91
N LEU A 359 -3.48 30.81 8.71
CA LEU A 359 -3.44 32.25 8.50
C LEU A 359 -4.83 32.84 8.25
N THR A 360 -5.62 32.21 7.39
CA THR A 360 -6.99 32.64 7.11
C THR A 360 -7.83 31.51 6.51
N THR A 361 -9.14 31.63 6.64
CA THR A 361 -10.12 30.83 5.90
C THR A 361 -11.04 31.78 5.15
N ASP A 362 -11.07 31.67 3.82
CA ASP A 362 -11.93 32.45 2.95
C ASP A 362 -12.99 31.56 2.32
N THR A 363 -14.26 31.91 2.50
CA THR A 363 -15.43 31.21 1.96
C THR A 363 -16.12 31.98 0.83
N ARG A 364 -15.49 33.05 0.34
CA ARG A 364 -16.01 33.81 -0.80
C ARG A 364 -15.92 32.99 -2.07
N LYS A 365 -17.08 32.54 -2.52
CA LYS A 365 -17.24 31.78 -3.75
C LYS A 365 -17.07 32.68 -4.97
N THR A 366 -16.00 32.45 -5.73
CA THR A 366 -15.79 33.08 -7.03
C THR A 366 -15.90 32.01 -8.12
N SER A 367 -16.71 32.28 -9.14
CA SER A 367 -16.90 31.36 -10.28
C SER A 367 -15.98 31.76 -11.43
N HIS A 368 -15.31 30.77 -12.01
CA HIS A 368 -14.35 30.90 -13.09
C HIS A 368 -14.70 29.93 -14.22
N PRO A 369 -14.44 30.29 -15.49
CA PRO A 369 -14.64 29.37 -16.60
C PRO A 369 -13.64 28.21 -16.55
N LEU A 370 -14.07 27.00 -16.96
CA LEU A 370 -13.18 25.87 -17.22
C LEU A 370 -12.34 26.18 -18.46
N THR A 371 -11.04 26.36 -18.23
CA THR A 371 -10.02 26.59 -19.27
C THR A 371 -8.79 25.73 -18.95
N ASP A 372 -7.90 25.54 -19.90
CA ASP A 372 -6.63 24.82 -19.73
C ASP A 372 -5.47 25.74 -19.31
N LYS A 373 -5.76 26.98 -18.90
CA LYS A 373 -4.75 28.03 -18.71
C LYS A 373 -4.20 28.15 -17.29
N THR A 374 -4.87 27.57 -16.30
CA THR A 374 -4.44 27.62 -14.90
C THR A 374 -4.42 26.21 -14.32
N ALA A 375 -3.60 25.97 -13.29
CA ALA A 375 -3.50 24.67 -12.63
C ALA A 375 -4.85 24.23 -12.07
N LEU A 376 -5.62 25.16 -11.47
CA LEU A 376 -6.98 24.91 -10.97
C LEU A 376 -7.95 24.55 -12.09
N ALA A 377 -7.90 25.26 -13.21
CA ALA A 377 -8.84 25.03 -14.30
C ALA A 377 -8.49 23.74 -15.06
N ALA A 378 -7.22 23.38 -15.17
CA ALA A 378 -6.76 22.08 -15.67
C ALA A 378 -7.17 20.92 -14.75
N ALA A 379 -7.08 21.10 -13.43
CA ALA A 379 -7.54 20.10 -12.46
C ALA A 379 -9.08 19.93 -12.46
N ALA A 380 -9.81 21.00 -12.77
CA ALA A 380 -11.28 21.00 -12.79
C ALA A 380 -11.88 20.57 -14.14
N SER A 381 -11.07 20.45 -15.19
CA SER A 381 -11.49 20.07 -16.56
C SER A 381 -11.38 18.57 -16.77
#